data_AF-A0A5D0I3Y3-F1
#
_entry.id   AF-A0A5D0I3Y3-F1
#
_cell.length_a   1.000
_cell.length_b   1.000
_cell.length_c   1.000
_cell.angle_alpha   90.00
_cell.angle_beta   90.00
_cell.angle_gamma   90.00
#
_symmetry.space_group_name_H-M   'P 1'
#
loop_
_entity.id
_entity.type
_entity.pdbx_description
1 polymer ?
#
loop_
_entity_poly.entity_id
_entity_poly.type
_entity_poly.pdbx_seq_one_letter_code
_entity_poly.pdbx_strand_id
1 'polypeptide(L)'
;MTNIELNGLLNEFLTRWQIEDIRNMKLNDYVGTGNRDTFCQWVETKTRILGSIKGMTSIKFGIYERKKPNKKPKNYANGKKHSWLRAYGNNENEVFENIKSDILQIIKYSENGNFNKIDDILLPDLFKWKVAFLYSNERLIPIFKRDVLFSIGKHFGLTINRQITISQIHEKMILYKPFNKSVYDFMFELYERFGKGEDKLEIEKEKNIRKRKGTTKRNTKPQIRTTSSTSFIVEQKHNKIQEALKEKLSTKYGEENVILEENYVDVKLLQPDYIGFYEVKSSSYASQCIREALGQVLQYSFCDTDTRKKKIIVVGQYPANDQDLGYINYIKEKLNLDFEYLNISI
;
A
#
# COMPACT_ATOMS: atom_id res chain seq x y z
N MET A 1 -10.87 -0.73 -0.84
CA MET A 1 -10.00 0.44 -0.95
C MET A 1 -9.04 0.22 -2.10
N THR A 2 -8.75 1.25 -2.88
CA THR A 2 -7.75 1.20 -3.95
C THR A 2 -6.34 1.27 -3.35
N ASN A 3 -5.31 0.95 -4.14
CA ASN A 3 -3.92 1.17 -3.72
C ASN A 3 -3.64 2.67 -3.47
N ILE A 4 -4.32 3.58 -4.20
CA ILE A 4 -4.25 5.02 -3.97
C ILE A 4 -4.72 5.39 -2.56
N GLU A 5 -5.85 4.84 -2.10
CA GLU A 5 -6.36 5.11 -0.75
C GLU A 5 -5.44 4.56 0.35
N LEU A 6 -4.81 3.41 0.11
CA LEU A 6 -3.84 2.82 1.04
C LEU A 6 -2.57 3.68 1.14
N ASN A 7 -2.05 4.12 0.00
CA ASN A 7 -0.87 5.00 -0.07
C ASN A 7 -1.19 6.36 0.55
N GLY A 8 -2.40 6.88 0.31
CA GLY A 8 -2.90 8.09 0.96
C GLY A 8 -2.89 7.97 2.49
N LEU A 9 -3.41 6.86 3.02
CA LEU A 9 -3.40 6.60 4.47
C LEU A 9 -1.98 6.45 5.04
N LEU A 10 -1.07 5.80 4.30
CA LEU A 10 0.33 5.70 4.69
C LEU A 10 0.98 7.09 4.75
N ASN A 11 0.71 7.95 3.76
CA ASN A 11 1.19 9.33 3.74
C ASN A 11 0.61 10.18 4.87
N GLU A 12 -0.67 10.03 5.21
CA GLU A 12 -1.27 10.67 6.37
C GLU A 12 -0.55 10.28 7.67
N PHE A 13 -0.26 8.99 7.84
CA PHE A 13 0.50 8.50 8.99
C PHE A 13 1.90 9.14 9.05
N LEU A 14 2.65 9.11 7.93
CA LEU A 14 4.00 9.66 7.86
C LEU A 14 4.04 11.18 7.99
N THR A 15 2.97 11.88 7.62
CA THR A 15 2.82 13.33 7.81
C THR A 15 2.57 13.66 9.29
N ARG A 16 1.78 12.84 9.99
CA ARG A 16 1.47 13.05 11.42
C ARG A 16 2.61 12.62 12.35
N TRP A 17 3.38 11.63 11.94
CA TRP A 17 4.46 11.02 12.71
C TRP A 17 5.74 11.04 11.90
N GLN A 18 6.30 12.24 11.69
CA GLN A 18 7.62 12.38 11.11
C GLN A 18 8.68 11.95 12.13
N ILE A 19 9.90 11.68 11.66
CA ILE A 19 11.01 11.28 12.54
C ILE A 19 11.23 12.27 13.69
N GLU A 20 11.05 13.58 13.42
CA GLU A 20 11.20 14.63 14.42
C GLU A 20 10.06 14.64 15.44
N ASP A 21 8.83 14.31 15.03
CA ASP A 21 7.72 14.10 15.95
C ASP A 21 8.00 12.92 16.88
N ILE A 22 8.57 11.83 16.35
CA ILE A 22 8.93 10.65 17.14
C ILE A 22 10.03 10.97 18.15
N ARG A 23 11.04 11.77 17.79
CA ARG A 23 12.11 12.21 18.71
C ARG A 23 11.54 13.02 19.88
N ASN A 24 10.60 13.92 19.59
CA ASN A 24 10.01 14.84 20.56
C ASN A 24 8.75 14.27 21.27
N MET A 25 8.30 13.08 20.87
CA MET A 25 7.12 12.41 21.38
C MET A 25 7.22 12.19 22.89
N LYS A 26 6.14 12.52 23.63
CA LYS A 26 6.01 12.21 25.06
C LYS A 26 5.17 10.95 25.25
N LEU A 27 5.20 10.38 26.46
CA LEU A 27 4.46 9.15 26.78
C LEU A 27 2.94 9.26 26.46
N ASN A 28 2.32 10.41 26.71
CA ASN A 28 0.89 10.63 26.39
C ASN A 28 0.61 10.73 24.87
N ASP A 29 1.60 11.11 24.07
CA ASP A 29 1.52 11.13 22.61
C ASP A 29 1.73 9.71 22.05
N TYR A 30 2.52 8.89 22.76
CA TYR A 30 2.79 7.51 22.40
C TYR A 30 1.61 6.57 22.64
N VAL A 31 1.05 6.59 23.85
CA VAL A 31 -0.06 5.71 24.27
C VAL A 31 -0.98 6.40 25.26
N GLY A 32 -2.29 6.19 25.12
CA GLY A 32 -3.29 6.76 26.03
C GLY A 32 -4.67 6.17 25.81
N THR A 33 -5.42 6.02 26.90
CA THR A 33 -6.82 5.60 26.89
C THR A 33 -7.71 6.78 26.49
N GLY A 34 -8.63 6.55 25.54
CA GLY A 34 -9.54 7.58 25.05
C GLY A 34 -8.94 8.54 24.01
N ASN A 35 -7.63 8.73 23.99
CA ASN A 35 -6.95 9.52 22.95
C ASN A 35 -6.79 8.70 21.66
N ARG A 36 -7.52 9.07 20.60
CA ARG A 36 -7.48 8.42 19.28
C ARG A 36 -6.34 8.90 18.38
N ASP A 37 -5.55 9.87 18.82
CA ASP A 37 -4.44 10.48 18.08
C ASP A 37 -3.06 10.18 18.70
N THR A 38 -2.93 9.03 19.37
CA THR A 38 -1.62 8.55 19.85
C THR A 38 -0.91 7.72 18.79
N PHE A 39 0.42 7.61 18.88
CA PHE A 39 1.22 6.79 17.96
C PHE A 39 0.70 5.35 17.91
N CYS A 40 0.44 4.74 19.07
CA CYS A 40 -0.10 3.39 19.15
C CYS A 40 -1.50 3.26 18.51
N GLN A 41 -2.37 4.27 18.65
CA GLN A 41 -3.68 4.26 17.98
C GLN A 41 -3.56 4.42 16.46
N TRP A 42 -2.60 5.20 15.99
CA TRP A 42 -2.30 5.28 14.56
C TRP A 42 -1.82 3.92 14.02
N VAL A 43 -0.87 3.29 14.71
CA VAL A 43 -0.28 2.01 14.31
C VAL A 43 -1.28 0.84 14.37
N GLU A 44 -2.16 0.78 15.39
CA GLU A 44 -3.12 -0.32 15.54
C GLU A 44 -4.45 -0.09 14.80
N THR A 45 -5.03 1.10 14.94
CA THR A 45 -6.43 1.35 14.58
C THR A 45 -6.55 2.09 13.25
N LYS A 46 -5.86 3.24 13.10
CA LYS A 46 -6.00 4.07 11.88
C LYS A 46 -5.37 3.40 10.67
N THR A 47 -4.16 2.87 10.83
CA THR A 47 -3.44 2.14 9.77
C THR A 47 -3.78 0.64 9.72
N ARG A 48 -4.89 0.19 10.34
CA ARG A 48 -5.27 -1.23 10.44
C ARG A 48 -5.30 -1.93 9.08
N ILE A 49 -5.81 -1.24 8.07
CA ILE A 49 -5.95 -1.77 6.71
C ILE A 49 -4.60 -1.93 5.98
N LEU A 50 -3.54 -1.32 6.51
CA LEU A 50 -2.17 -1.47 6.03
C LEU A 50 -1.48 -2.67 6.73
N GLY A 51 -2.25 -3.72 7.05
CA GLY A 51 -1.82 -4.87 7.84
C GLY A 51 -2.26 -4.78 9.31
N SER A 52 -3.19 -5.66 9.71
CA SER A 52 -3.79 -5.66 11.05
C SER A 52 -2.84 -6.21 12.11
N ILE A 53 -2.84 -5.54 13.27
CA ILE A 53 -2.14 -5.99 14.50
C ILE A 53 -3.10 -6.21 15.67
N LYS A 54 -4.38 -6.47 15.38
CA LYS A 54 -5.37 -6.85 16.39
C LYS A 54 -5.14 -8.28 16.92
N GLY A 55 -5.83 -8.61 18.01
CA GLY A 55 -5.81 -9.96 18.61
C GLY A 55 -4.79 -10.15 19.74
N MET A 56 -3.90 -9.19 19.97
CA MET A 56 -3.03 -9.14 21.16
C MET A 56 -3.48 -8.02 22.11
N THR A 57 -3.24 -8.19 23.41
CA THR A 57 -3.47 -7.11 24.39
C THR A 57 -2.51 -5.93 24.15
N SER A 58 -2.81 -4.77 24.74
CA SER A 58 -2.02 -3.54 24.57
C SER A 58 -0.55 -3.66 25.03
N ILE A 59 -0.16 -4.75 25.70
CA ILE A 59 1.24 -5.03 26.01
C ILE A 59 2.12 -5.16 24.74
N LYS A 60 1.53 -5.37 23.56
CA LYS A 60 2.23 -5.37 22.27
C LYS A 60 3.04 -4.09 22.03
N PHE A 61 2.64 -2.99 22.66
CA PHE A 61 3.31 -1.69 22.61
C PHE A 61 4.49 -1.58 23.60
N GLY A 62 4.84 -2.64 24.32
CA GLY A 62 5.86 -2.60 25.38
C GLY A 62 5.35 -1.95 26.67
N ILE A 63 4.69 -0.79 26.58
CA ILE A 63 4.01 -0.07 27.68
C ILE A 63 2.59 0.33 27.26
N TYR A 64 1.62 0.25 28.19
CA TYR A 64 0.26 0.69 27.92
C TYR A 64 -0.40 1.32 29.15
N GLU A 65 -1.32 2.27 28.92
CA GLU A 65 -2.14 2.87 29.97
C GLU A 65 -3.30 1.94 30.33
N ARG A 66 -3.47 1.67 31.63
CA ARG A 66 -4.57 0.84 32.12
C ARG A 66 -5.88 1.64 32.14
N LYS A 67 -6.96 1.07 31.59
CA LYS A 67 -8.33 1.63 31.74
C LYS A 67 -8.74 1.87 33.19
N LYS A 68 -8.29 1.01 34.11
CA LYS A 68 -8.48 1.15 35.56
C LYS A 68 -7.10 1.15 36.22
N PRO A 69 -6.57 2.31 36.69
CA PRO A 69 -5.22 2.41 37.23
C PRO A 69 -4.90 1.41 38.35
N ASN A 70 -5.90 1.05 39.17
CA ASN A 70 -5.76 0.10 40.28
C ASN A 70 -5.70 -1.37 39.83
N LYS A 71 -6.13 -1.72 38.61
CA LYS A 71 -6.15 -3.09 38.11
C LYS A 71 -4.79 -3.50 37.54
N LYS A 72 -3.80 -3.69 38.43
CA LYS A 72 -2.41 -4.03 38.08
C LYS A 72 -2.26 -5.50 37.65
N PRO A 73 -1.86 -5.80 36.40
CA PRO A 73 -1.55 -7.17 35.96
C PRO A 73 -0.35 -7.78 36.68
N LYS A 74 -0.41 -9.07 37.01
CA LYS A 74 0.65 -9.80 37.74
C LYS A 74 1.90 -10.09 36.91
N ASN A 75 1.76 -10.26 35.60
CA ASN A 75 2.85 -10.70 34.72
C ASN A 75 3.71 -9.55 34.18
N TYR A 76 3.38 -8.30 34.54
CA TYR A 76 4.01 -7.09 34.02
C TYR A 76 4.52 -6.21 35.18
N ALA A 77 5.43 -5.31 34.88
CA ALA A 77 5.75 -4.22 35.78
C ALA A 77 4.63 -3.17 35.73
N ASN A 78 4.46 -2.44 36.83
CA ASN A 78 3.32 -1.55 37.03
C ASN A 78 3.76 -0.24 37.68
N GLY A 79 3.50 0.86 36.97
CA GLY A 79 3.63 2.21 37.49
C GLY A 79 2.31 2.73 38.04
N LYS A 80 2.20 4.06 38.11
CA LYS A 80 1.02 4.76 38.64
C LYS A 80 -0.22 4.45 37.81
N LYS A 81 -0.12 4.54 36.49
CA LYS A 81 -1.24 4.25 35.57
C LYS A 81 -0.86 3.36 34.38
N HIS A 82 0.44 3.14 34.12
CA HIS A 82 0.92 2.31 33.02
C HIS A 82 1.47 0.96 33.47
N SER A 83 1.33 -0.05 32.61
CA SER A 83 1.94 -1.37 32.79
C SER A 83 2.85 -1.69 31.60
N TRP A 84 3.97 -2.37 31.84
CA TRP A 84 4.97 -2.66 30.81
C TRP A 84 5.69 -4.00 30.99
N LEU A 85 6.35 -4.45 29.92
CA LEU A 85 7.24 -5.60 29.93
C LEU A 85 8.45 -5.32 30.83
N ARG A 86 8.71 -6.18 31.82
CA ARG A 86 9.74 -5.96 32.85
C ARG A 86 11.14 -5.65 32.31
N ALA A 87 11.47 -6.16 31.13
CA ALA A 87 12.77 -5.99 30.50
C ALA A 87 13.07 -4.54 30.06
N TYR A 88 12.09 -3.63 30.07
CA TYR A 88 12.27 -2.26 29.56
C TYR A 88 12.68 -1.23 30.60
N GLY A 89 12.70 -1.57 31.88
CA GLY A 89 13.10 -0.64 32.94
C GLY A 89 12.16 -0.62 34.15
N ASN A 90 12.46 0.28 35.07
CA ASN A 90 11.90 0.27 36.42
C ASN A 90 10.79 1.30 36.65
N ASN A 91 10.70 2.32 35.79
CA ASN A 91 9.68 3.37 35.89
C ASN A 91 9.14 3.80 34.51
N GLU A 92 8.00 4.52 34.51
CA GLU A 92 7.27 4.87 33.28
C GLU A 92 8.10 5.69 32.29
N ASN A 93 8.94 6.62 32.77
CA ASN A 93 9.76 7.48 31.92
C ASN A 93 10.92 6.69 31.28
N GLU A 94 11.68 5.96 32.09
CA GLU A 94 12.77 5.11 31.61
C GLU A 94 12.30 4.11 30.56
N VAL A 95 11.19 3.43 30.82
CA VAL A 95 10.59 2.46 29.91
C VAL A 95 10.16 3.10 28.60
N PHE A 96 9.53 4.28 28.68
CA PHE A 96 9.12 5.00 27.49
C PHE A 96 10.31 5.44 26.65
N GLU A 97 11.36 5.99 27.27
CA GLU A 97 12.56 6.42 26.56
C GLU A 97 13.28 5.24 25.88
N ASN A 98 13.34 4.07 26.53
CA ASN A 98 13.87 2.84 25.92
C ASN A 98 13.02 2.39 24.72
N ILE A 99 11.70 2.38 24.85
CA ILE A 99 10.78 2.04 23.74
C ILE A 99 10.90 3.05 22.58
N LYS A 100 11.01 4.35 22.90
CA LYS A 100 11.19 5.40 21.89
C LYS A 100 12.52 5.23 21.14
N SER A 101 13.60 4.89 21.86
CA SER A 101 14.89 4.54 21.26
C SER A 101 14.78 3.35 20.30
N ASP A 102 14.08 2.27 20.71
CA ASP A 102 13.83 1.12 19.85
C ASP A 102 13.02 1.49 18.59
N ILE A 103 11.98 2.33 18.73
CA ILE A 103 11.19 2.81 17.57
C ILE A 103 12.08 3.61 16.62
N LEU A 104 12.92 4.51 17.11
CA LEU A 104 13.85 5.29 16.29
C LEU A 104 14.85 4.38 15.54
N GLN A 105 15.31 3.31 16.19
CA GLN A 105 16.17 2.31 15.54
C GLN A 105 15.41 1.52 14.46
N ILE A 106 14.17 1.09 14.72
CA ILE A 106 13.31 0.43 13.73
C ILE A 106 13.14 1.31 12.50
N ILE A 107 12.81 2.59 12.68
CA ILE A 107 12.63 3.55 11.58
C ILE A 107 13.92 3.65 10.76
N LYS A 108 15.06 3.90 11.42
CA LYS A 108 16.36 3.98 10.76
C LYS A 108 16.68 2.71 9.98
N TYR A 109 16.45 1.53 10.54
CA TYR A 109 16.71 0.27 9.86
C TYR A 109 15.76 0.04 8.68
N SER A 110 14.49 0.40 8.82
CA SER A 110 13.50 0.33 7.74
C SER A 110 13.83 1.21 6.55
N GLU A 111 14.17 2.47 6.79
CA GLU A 111 14.51 3.43 5.73
C GLU A 111 15.74 2.96 4.95
N ASN A 112 16.73 2.42 5.66
CA ASN A 112 17.96 1.89 5.05
C ASN A 112 17.80 0.47 4.48
N GLY A 113 16.69 -0.23 4.75
CA GLY A 113 16.49 -1.63 4.37
C GLY A 113 17.32 -2.65 5.15
N ASN A 114 17.85 -2.28 6.31
CA ASN A 114 18.60 -3.16 7.20
C ASN A 114 17.65 -4.02 8.05
N PHE A 115 16.73 -4.74 7.42
CA PHE A 115 15.64 -5.43 8.10
C PHE A 115 16.12 -6.53 9.05
N ASN A 116 17.25 -7.17 8.77
CA ASN A 116 17.86 -8.15 9.65
C ASN A 116 18.21 -7.59 11.05
N LYS A 117 18.54 -6.30 11.15
CA LYS A 117 18.83 -5.65 12.44
C LYS A 117 17.58 -5.43 13.30
N ILE A 118 16.40 -5.53 12.70
CA ILE A 118 15.11 -5.36 13.41
C ILE A 118 14.81 -6.60 14.25
N ASP A 119 15.29 -7.80 13.87
CA ASP A 119 15.02 -9.02 14.65
C ASP A 119 15.51 -8.90 16.10
N ASP A 120 16.67 -8.26 16.31
CA ASP A 120 17.33 -8.10 17.61
C ASP A 120 16.67 -7.04 18.52
N ILE A 121 15.75 -6.23 18.00
CA ILE A 121 15.05 -5.21 18.79
C ILE A 121 14.00 -5.89 19.68
N LEU A 122 14.00 -5.52 20.97
CA LEU A 122 13.22 -6.18 22.03
C LEU A 122 11.69 -6.03 21.86
N LEU A 123 11.23 -5.03 21.09
CA LEU A 123 9.80 -4.77 20.89
C LEU A 123 9.04 -5.99 20.37
N PRO A 124 7.82 -6.26 20.88
CA PRO A 124 7.02 -7.38 20.43
C PRO A 124 6.88 -7.40 18.91
N ASP A 125 7.21 -8.55 18.29
CA ASP A 125 7.32 -8.73 16.84
C ASP A 125 6.18 -8.08 16.05
N LEU A 126 4.95 -8.27 16.50
CA LEU A 126 3.75 -7.80 15.83
C LEU A 126 3.68 -6.25 15.75
N PHE A 127 4.11 -5.54 16.79
CA PHE A 127 4.21 -4.08 16.77
C PHE A 127 5.47 -3.60 16.04
N LYS A 128 6.60 -4.24 16.36
CA LYS A 128 7.91 -3.97 15.77
C LYS A 128 7.89 -4.00 14.24
N TRP A 129 7.40 -5.07 13.65
CA TRP A 129 7.36 -5.24 12.19
C TRP A 129 6.26 -4.40 11.52
N LYS A 130 5.20 -4.04 12.24
CA LYS A 130 4.22 -3.08 11.76
C LYS A 130 4.81 -1.68 11.64
N VAL A 131 5.53 -1.21 12.67
CA VAL A 131 6.27 0.06 12.60
C VAL A 131 7.31 -0.02 11.49
N ALA A 132 8.02 -1.14 11.38
CA ALA A 132 9.00 -1.34 10.32
C ALA A 132 8.39 -1.15 8.93
N PHE A 133 7.24 -1.77 8.66
CA PHE A 133 6.50 -1.63 7.41
C PHE A 133 6.15 -0.16 7.11
N LEU A 134 5.55 0.54 8.09
CA LEU A 134 5.07 1.93 7.91
C LEU A 134 6.20 2.90 7.51
N TYR A 135 7.44 2.65 7.91
CA TYR A 135 8.61 3.47 7.55
C TYR A 135 9.53 2.84 6.50
N SER A 136 9.14 1.72 5.88
CA SER A 136 10.00 1.00 4.93
C SER A 136 9.90 1.50 3.49
N ASN A 137 9.09 2.54 3.23
CA ASN A 137 8.69 2.93 1.86
C ASN A 137 8.15 1.72 1.08
N GLU A 138 7.22 0.99 1.69
CA GLU A 138 6.55 -0.18 1.11
C GLU A 138 7.51 -1.31 0.65
N ARG A 139 8.70 -1.41 1.26
CA ARG A 139 9.66 -2.49 0.98
C ARG A 139 9.36 -3.79 1.73
N LEU A 140 8.49 -3.75 2.73
CA LEU A 140 8.00 -4.92 3.45
C LEU A 140 6.56 -5.26 3.03
N ILE A 141 6.20 -6.55 3.08
CA ILE A 141 4.82 -7.01 2.85
C ILE A 141 4.06 -6.94 4.19
N PRO A 142 2.90 -6.26 4.30
CA PRO A 142 2.25 -5.97 5.60
C PRO A 142 1.58 -7.19 6.32
N ILE A 143 2.36 -8.22 6.63
CA ILE A 143 1.97 -9.43 7.38
C ILE A 143 2.87 -9.56 8.61
N PHE A 144 2.29 -9.63 9.81
CA PHE A 144 3.05 -9.59 11.07
C PHE A 144 2.71 -10.73 12.03
N LYS A 145 1.65 -11.51 11.74
CA LYS A 145 1.28 -12.65 12.58
C LYS A 145 2.27 -13.79 12.39
N ARG A 146 2.90 -14.21 13.49
CA ARG A 146 4.02 -15.18 13.48
C ARG A 146 3.66 -16.51 12.85
N ASP A 147 2.49 -17.06 13.16
CA ASP A 147 2.02 -18.34 12.62
C ASP A 147 1.73 -18.27 11.11
N VAL A 148 1.19 -17.14 10.64
CA VAL A 148 0.99 -16.87 9.21
C VAL A 148 2.34 -16.72 8.50
N LEU A 149 3.26 -15.92 9.05
CA LEU A 149 4.61 -15.76 8.53
C LEU A 149 5.35 -17.10 8.44
N PHE A 150 5.24 -17.95 9.45
CA PHE A 150 5.88 -19.27 9.45
C PHE A 150 5.30 -20.20 8.37
N SER A 151 3.98 -20.14 8.16
CA SER A 151 3.31 -20.89 7.10
C SER A 151 3.77 -20.42 5.70
N ILE A 152 3.90 -19.11 5.51
CA ILE A 152 4.45 -18.50 4.29
C ILE A 152 5.91 -18.89 4.09
N GLY A 153 6.73 -18.79 5.14
CA GLY A 153 8.14 -19.14 5.08
C GLY A 153 8.35 -20.59 4.67
N LYS A 154 7.58 -21.53 5.26
CA LYS A 154 7.60 -22.94 4.87
C LYS A 154 7.21 -23.12 3.40
N HIS A 155 6.20 -22.39 2.92
CA HIS A 155 5.79 -22.45 1.51
C HIS A 155 6.91 -22.00 0.56
N PHE A 156 7.69 -20.99 0.93
CA PHE A 156 8.86 -20.51 0.19
C PHE A 156 10.15 -21.30 0.48
N GLY A 157 10.03 -22.51 1.03
CA GLY A 157 11.14 -23.43 1.22
C GLY A 157 12.05 -23.13 2.41
N LEU A 158 11.64 -22.27 3.35
CA LEU A 158 12.39 -22.04 4.59
C LEU A 158 12.14 -23.17 5.59
N THR A 159 13.21 -23.62 6.27
CA THR A 159 13.11 -24.49 7.43
C THR A 159 12.72 -23.67 8.66
N ILE A 160 11.50 -23.87 9.15
CA ILE A 160 11.00 -23.17 10.34
C ILE A 160 11.54 -23.87 11.60
N ASN A 161 12.46 -23.21 12.30
CA ASN A 161 13.05 -23.67 13.56
C ASN A 161 13.08 -22.51 14.59
N ARG A 162 13.83 -22.64 15.68
CA ARG A 162 13.92 -21.58 16.70
C ARG A 162 14.79 -20.40 16.28
N GLN A 163 15.68 -20.61 15.32
CA GLN A 163 16.64 -19.63 14.81
C GLN A 163 16.07 -18.80 13.66
N ILE A 164 14.98 -19.24 13.02
CA ILE A 164 14.38 -18.51 11.91
C ILE A 164 13.95 -17.11 12.37
N THR A 165 14.41 -16.11 11.63
CA THR A 165 14.09 -14.70 11.88
C THR A 165 12.94 -14.25 11.01
N ILE A 166 12.26 -13.17 11.43
CA ILE A 166 11.16 -12.62 10.63
C ILE A 166 11.73 -11.92 9.38
N SER A 167 12.91 -11.30 9.47
CA SER A 167 13.57 -10.72 8.30
C SER A 167 13.84 -11.75 7.19
N GLN A 168 14.29 -12.97 7.52
CA GLN A 168 14.50 -14.05 6.54
C GLN A 168 13.21 -14.44 5.82
N ILE A 169 12.08 -14.44 6.52
CA ILE A 169 10.77 -14.72 5.91
C ILE A 169 10.37 -13.55 5.00
N HIS A 170 10.53 -12.30 5.44
CA HIS A 170 10.26 -11.13 4.61
C HIS A 170 11.14 -11.07 3.37
N GLU A 171 12.42 -11.43 3.48
CA GLU A 171 13.34 -11.52 2.33
C GLU A 171 12.80 -12.48 1.26
N LYS A 172 12.33 -13.66 1.67
CA LYS A 172 11.66 -14.60 0.74
C LYS A 172 10.36 -14.03 0.18
N MET A 173 9.53 -13.38 1.00
CA MET A 173 8.30 -12.77 0.51
C MET A 173 8.58 -11.67 -0.52
N ILE A 174 9.60 -10.84 -0.29
CA ILE A 174 10.02 -9.78 -1.22
C ILE A 174 10.53 -10.39 -2.52
N LEU A 175 11.39 -11.42 -2.42
CA LEU A 175 11.94 -12.14 -3.57
C LEU A 175 10.84 -12.74 -4.47
N TYR A 176 9.78 -13.29 -3.85
CA TYR A 176 8.67 -13.90 -4.58
C TYR A 176 7.49 -12.95 -4.85
N LYS A 177 7.58 -11.67 -4.50
CA LYS A 177 6.52 -10.70 -4.79
C LYS A 177 6.42 -10.51 -6.30
N PRO A 178 5.28 -10.80 -6.95
CA PRO A 178 5.11 -10.54 -8.38
C PRO A 178 5.31 -9.05 -8.68
N PHE A 179 6.07 -8.74 -9.73
CA PHE A 179 6.40 -7.35 -10.09
C PHE A 179 5.14 -6.52 -10.38
N ASN A 180 4.11 -7.15 -10.93
CA ASN A 180 2.85 -6.53 -11.32
C ASN A 180 1.83 -6.36 -10.18
N LYS A 181 2.18 -6.74 -8.94
CA LYS A 181 1.29 -6.59 -7.76
C LYS A 181 1.86 -5.57 -6.79
N SER A 182 0.98 -4.77 -6.17
CA SER A 182 1.39 -3.98 -5.00
C SER A 182 1.74 -4.89 -3.81
N VAL A 183 2.40 -4.34 -2.79
CA VAL A 183 2.63 -5.08 -1.54
C VAL A 183 1.33 -5.48 -0.85
N TYR A 184 0.26 -4.69 -1.01
CA TYR A 184 -1.05 -4.98 -0.43
C TYR A 184 -1.74 -6.11 -1.19
N ASP A 185 -1.74 -6.08 -2.53
CA ASP A 185 -2.34 -7.14 -3.34
C ASP A 185 -1.67 -8.48 -3.07
N PHE A 186 -0.34 -8.47 -2.91
CA PHE A 186 0.40 -9.67 -2.55
C PHE A 186 0.17 -10.11 -1.09
N MET A 187 0.13 -9.18 -0.13
CA MET A 187 -0.27 -9.46 1.26
C MET A 187 -1.61 -10.20 1.30
N PHE A 188 -2.58 -9.70 0.54
CA PHE A 188 -3.93 -10.22 0.45
C PHE A 188 -4.00 -11.63 -0.13
N GLU A 189 -3.22 -11.92 -1.18
CA GLU A 189 -3.08 -13.26 -1.75
C GLU A 189 -2.48 -14.25 -0.75
N LEU A 190 -1.39 -13.85 -0.08
CA LEU A 190 -0.74 -14.68 0.93
C LEU A 190 -1.69 -14.99 2.09
N TYR A 191 -2.48 -14.03 2.56
CA TYR A 191 -3.46 -14.29 3.61
C TYR A 191 -4.64 -15.17 3.16
N GLU A 192 -5.11 -15.06 1.92
CA GLU A 192 -6.12 -15.99 1.40
C GLU A 192 -5.64 -17.45 1.47
N ARG A 193 -4.35 -17.65 1.19
CA ARG A 193 -3.74 -18.96 1.18
C ARG A 193 -3.34 -19.47 2.56
N PHE A 194 -2.75 -18.61 3.40
CA PHE A 194 -2.10 -19.00 4.66
C PHE A 194 -2.76 -18.45 5.93
N GLY A 195 -3.70 -17.51 5.80
CA GLY A 195 -4.47 -16.98 6.93
C GLY A 195 -5.42 -18.02 7.53
N LYS A 196 -5.85 -17.79 8.78
CA LYS A 196 -6.82 -18.64 9.49
C LYS A 196 -8.25 -18.11 9.30
N GLY A 197 -9.27 -18.91 9.61
CA GLY A 197 -10.69 -18.64 9.29
C GLY A 197 -11.17 -17.20 9.61
N GLU A 198 -10.93 -16.71 10.84
CA GLU A 198 -11.32 -15.33 11.22
C GLU A 198 -10.55 -14.26 10.42
N ASP A 199 -9.27 -14.51 10.11
CA ASP A 199 -8.44 -13.61 9.30
C ASP A 199 -8.92 -13.55 7.85
N LYS A 200 -9.34 -14.70 7.29
CA LYS A 200 -9.91 -14.79 5.94
C LYS A 200 -11.20 -14.00 5.83
N LEU A 201 -12.08 -14.05 6.84
CA LEU A 201 -13.35 -13.31 6.85
C LEU A 201 -13.15 -11.78 6.97
N GLU A 202 -12.19 -11.32 7.77
CA GLU A 202 -11.83 -9.89 7.83
C GLU A 202 -11.27 -9.41 6.49
N ILE A 203 -10.40 -10.22 5.87
CA ILE A 203 -9.79 -9.90 4.59
C ILE A 203 -10.78 -10.00 3.43
N GLU A 204 -11.71 -10.95 3.42
CA GLU A 204 -12.79 -11.06 2.43
C GLU A 204 -13.72 -9.84 2.45
N LYS A 205 -14.03 -9.29 3.64
CA LYS A 205 -14.76 -8.01 3.76
C LYS A 205 -13.97 -6.86 3.14
N GLU A 206 -12.65 -6.86 3.27
CA GLU A 206 -11.76 -5.84 2.68
C GLU A 206 -11.50 -6.06 1.17
N LYS A 207 -11.57 -7.32 0.71
CA LYS A 207 -11.39 -7.79 -0.68
C LYS A 207 -12.62 -7.70 -1.56
N ASN A 208 -13.83 -7.87 -1.03
CA ASN A 208 -15.07 -7.67 -1.77
C ASN A 208 -15.23 -6.23 -2.28
N ILE A 209 -14.38 -5.31 -1.79
CA ILE A 209 -14.23 -3.94 -2.30
C ILE A 209 -13.30 -3.88 -3.55
N ARG A 210 -12.57 -4.95 -3.91
CA ARG A 210 -11.35 -4.87 -4.76
C ARG A 210 -11.23 -5.85 -5.92
N LYS A 211 -11.96 -6.98 -5.99
CA LYS A 211 -12.02 -7.76 -7.24
C LYS A 211 -12.74 -6.93 -8.29
N ARG A 212 -12.00 -6.13 -9.05
CA ARG A 212 -12.51 -5.37 -10.19
C ARG A 212 -12.79 -6.34 -11.33
N LYS A 213 -14.00 -6.89 -11.34
CA LYS A 213 -14.61 -7.31 -12.60
C LYS A 213 -14.82 -6.04 -13.42
N GLY A 214 -14.55 -6.10 -14.72
CA GLY A 214 -14.81 -4.98 -15.62
C GLY A 214 -16.22 -4.45 -15.42
N THR A 215 -16.37 -3.13 -15.35
CA THR A 215 -17.66 -2.46 -15.16
C THR A 215 -18.05 -1.72 -16.42
N THR A 216 -19.34 -1.76 -16.76
CA THR A 216 -19.92 -0.96 -17.85
C THR A 216 -20.46 0.39 -17.36
N LYS A 217 -20.53 0.66 -16.05
CA LYS A 217 -21.09 1.91 -15.48
C LYS A 217 -20.26 2.47 -14.32
N ARG A 218 -20.22 3.81 -14.20
CA ARG A 218 -19.57 4.53 -13.09
C ARG A 218 -20.49 5.59 -12.47
N ASN A 219 -20.24 5.88 -11.19
CA ASN A 219 -20.90 6.95 -10.45
C ASN A 219 -20.05 8.24 -10.57
N THR A 220 -20.59 9.29 -11.20
CA THR A 220 -19.89 10.55 -11.51
C THR A 220 -20.01 11.62 -10.42
N LYS A 221 -20.72 11.31 -9.32
CA LYS A 221 -20.94 12.27 -8.24
C LYS A 221 -19.66 12.44 -7.40
N PRO A 222 -19.29 13.68 -7.02
CA PRO A 222 -18.16 13.93 -6.14
C PRO A 222 -18.40 13.27 -4.78
N GLN A 223 -17.56 12.30 -4.41
CA GLN A 223 -17.44 11.83 -3.03
C GLN A 223 -16.27 12.56 -2.39
N ILE A 224 -16.54 13.33 -1.34
CA ILE A 224 -15.49 13.97 -0.53
C ILE A 224 -14.74 12.85 0.19
N ARG A 225 -13.49 12.60 -0.21
CA ARG A 225 -12.54 11.79 0.55
C ARG A 225 -11.42 12.70 0.98
N THR A 226 -11.08 12.68 2.27
CA THR A 226 -9.90 13.33 2.82
C THR A 226 -8.66 12.68 2.22
N THR A 227 -8.24 13.15 1.07
CA THR A 227 -6.89 12.98 0.53
C THR A 227 -6.38 14.39 0.21
N SER A 228 -5.06 14.55 0.02
CA SER A 228 -4.49 15.86 -0.30
C SER A 228 -5.24 16.50 -1.49
N SER A 229 -5.57 17.79 -1.39
CA SER A 229 -6.43 18.49 -2.35
C SER A 229 -5.94 18.36 -3.81
N THR A 230 -4.63 18.32 -4.01
CA THR A 230 -3.99 18.10 -5.31
C THR A 230 -4.29 16.69 -5.85
N SER A 231 -4.17 15.64 -5.03
CA SER A 231 -4.51 14.26 -5.43
C SER A 231 -5.99 14.13 -5.81
N PHE A 232 -6.87 14.79 -5.07
CA PHE A 232 -8.31 14.77 -5.35
C PHE A 232 -8.65 15.41 -6.71
N ILE A 233 -8.06 16.56 -7.04
CA ILE A 233 -8.30 17.24 -8.33
C ILE A 233 -7.76 16.42 -9.51
N VAL A 234 -6.58 15.81 -9.34
CA VAL A 234 -5.96 14.90 -10.32
C VAL A 234 -6.87 13.70 -10.60
N GLU A 235 -7.37 13.03 -9.56
CA GLU A 235 -8.27 11.87 -9.70
C GLU A 235 -9.60 12.26 -10.37
N GLN A 236 -10.15 13.43 -10.07
CA GLN A 236 -11.37 13.91 -10.72
C GLN A 236 -11.17 14.17 -12.22
N LYS A 237 -10.04 14.75 -12.63
CA LYS A 237 -9.72 14.98 -14.04
C LYS A 237 -9.51 13.66 -14.78
N HIS A 238 -8.73 12.74 -14.21
CA HIS A 238 -8.51 11.40 -14.78
C HIS A 238 -9.84 10.69 -15.07
N ASN A 239 -10.74 10.64 -14.08
CA ASN A 239 -12.04 9.99 -14.22
C ASN A 239 -12.91 10.60 -15.33
N LYS A 240 -12.87 11.93 -15.50
CA LYS A 240 -13.61 12.62 -16.58
C LYS A 240 -13.05 12.25 -17.96
N ILE A 241 -11.72 12.23 -18.11
CA ILE A 241 -11.06 11.86 -19.37
C ILE A 241 -11.38 10.41 -19.74
N GLN A 242 -11.34 9.51 -18.75
CA GLN A 242 -11.66 8.10 -18.96
C GLN A 242 -13.11 7.88 -19.39
N GLU A 243 -14.08 8.59 -18.82
CA GLU A 243 -15.49 8.46 -19.24
C GLU A 243 -15.71 8.99 -20.66
N ALA A 244 -15.14 10.15 -21.00
CA ALA A 244 -15.21 10.69 -22.36
C ALA A 244 -14.52 9.78 -23.39
N LEU A 245 -13.39 9.15 -23.01
CA LEU A 245 -12.73 8.14 -23.83
C LEU A 245 -13.63 6.91 -24.05
N LYS A 246 -14.25 6.41 -22.98
CA LYS A 246 -15.15 5.27 -23.04
C LYS A 246 -16.33 5.56 -23.97
N GLU A 247 -16.98 6.71 -23.83
CA GLU A 247 -18.07 7.13 -24.73
C GLU A 247 -17.61 7.11 -26.19
N LYS A 248 -16.48 7.77 -26.49
CA LYS A 248 -15.91 7.81 -27.85
C LYS A 248 -15.61 6.42 -28.41
N LEU A 249 -15.05 5.53 -27.61
CA LEU A 249 -14.73 4.16 -28.04
C LEU A 249 -16.00 3.31 -28.21
N SER A 250 -16.94 3.38 -27.27
CA SER A 250 -18.20 2.63 -27.34
C SER A 250 -19.04 3.04 -28.55
N THR A 251 -19.12 4.34 -28.87
CA THR A 251 -19.81 4.83 -30.07
C THR A 251 -19.18 4.28 -31.34
N LYS A 252 -17.86 4.12 -31.37
CA LYS A 252 -17.13 3.69 -32.57
C LYS A 252 -17.07 2.16 -32.74
N TYR A 253 -16.95 1.42 -31.64
CA TYR A 253 -16.60 0.00 -31.65
C TYR A 253 -17.61 -0.91 -30.94
N GLY A 254 -18.70 -0.37 -30.39
CA GLY A 254 -19.66 -1.11 -29.57
C GLY A 254 -19.27 -1.14 -28.09
N GLU A 255 -20.25 -1.02 -27.20
CA GLU A 255 -20.03 -0.95 -25.74
C GLU A 255 -19.49 -2.27 -25.19
N GLU A 256 -19.89 -3.40 -25.77
CA GLU A 256 -19.45 -4.75 -25.40
C GLU A 256 -17.94 -4.98 -25.61
N ASN A 257 -17.31 -4.14 -26.43
CA ASN A 257 -15.90 -4.23 -26.77
C ASN A 257 -15.02 -3.32 -25.89
N VAL A 258 -15.60 -2.52 -25.00
CA VAL A 258 -14.89 -1.55 -24.15
C VAL A 258 -14.98 -1.97 -22.70
N ILE A 259 -13.84 -2.39 -22.13
CA ILE A 259 -13.73 -2.86 -20.75
C ILE A 259 -12.97 -1.83 -19.93
N LEU A 260 -13.57 -1.37 -18.82
CA LEU A 260 -12.92 -0.45 -17.88
C LEU A 260 -12.30 -1.19 -16.71
N GLU A 261 -11.10 -0.76 -16.31
CA GLU A 261 -10.46 -1.09 -15.02
C GLU A 261 -10.20 -2.59 -14.79
N GLU A 262 -10.23 -3.40 -15.87
CA GLU A 262 -9.86 -4.81 -15.81
C GLU A 262 -8.35 -4.93 -15.62
N ASN A 263 -7.94 -5.63 -14.57
CA ASN A 263 -6.52 -5.83 -14.23
C ASN A 263 -5.71 -4.51 -14.18
N TYR A 264 -6.33 -3.45 -13.66
CA TYR A 264 -5.76 -2.11 -13.50
C TYR A 264 -5.52 -1.33 -14.80
N VAL A 265 -5.93 -1.86 -15.95
CA VAL A 265 -5.92 -1.10 -17.21
C VAL A 265 -7.07 -0.09 -17.19
N ASP A 266 -6.80 1.20 -17.41
CA ASP A 266 -7.85 2.23 -17.42
C ASP A 266 -8.95 1.90 -18.43
N VAL A 267 -8.60 1.66 -19.71
CA VAL A 267 -9.54 1.15 -20.72
C VAL A 267 -8.88 0.10 -21.61
N LYS A 268 -9.55 -1.04 -21.77
CA LYS A 268 -9.18 -2.12 -22.70
C LYS A 268 -10.21 -2.17 -23.82
N LEU A 269 -9.73 -2.10 -25.07
CA LEU A 269 -10.55 -2.25 -26.28
C LEU A 269 -10.30 -3.62 -26.89
N LEU A 270 -11.35 -4.43 -27.00
CA LEU A 270 -11.30 -5.73 -27.66
C LEU A 270 -11.66 -5.57 -29.14
N GLN A 271 -10.78 -6.01 -30.04
CA GLN A 271 -11.06 -6.06 -31.48
C GLN A 271 -10.70 -7.45 -32.03
N PRO A 272 -11.22 -7.84 -33.21
CA PRO A 272 -10.96 -9.18 -33.75
C PRO A 272 -9.48 -9.54 -33.88
N ASP A 273 -8.64 -8.57 -34.25
CA ASP A 273 -7.22 -8.74 -34.58
C ASP A 273 -6.25 -8.12 -33.57
N TYR A 274 -6.74 -7.25 -32.67
CA TYR A 274 -5.90 -6.59 -31.66
C TYR A 274 -6.60 -6.35 -30.32
N ILE A 275 -5.79 -6.13 -29.29
CA ILE A 275 -6.18 -5.57 -27.99
C ILE A 275 -5.58 -4.18 -27.86
N GLY A 276 -6.41 -3.17 -27.62
CA GLY A 276 -5.97 -1.81 -27.31
C GLY A 276 -5.89 -1.59 -25.79
N PHE A 277 -4.72 -1.22 -25.29
CA PHE A 277 -4.53 -0.77 -23.91
C PHE A 277 -4.41 0.74 -23.88
N TYR A 278 -5.38 1.39 -23.25
CA TYR A 278 -5.41 2.84 -23.07
C TYR A 278 -5.10 3.17 -21.62
N GLU A 279 -4.10 4.01 -21.40
CA GLU A 279 -3.73 4.54 -20.09
C GLU A 279 -3.96 6.04 -20.06
N VAL A 280 -4.80 6.50 -19.14
CA VAL A 280 -5.24 7.88 -19.01
C VAL A 280 -4.33 8.63 -18.03
N LYS A 281 -3.94 9.86 -18.40
CA LYS A 281 -3.22 10.79 -17.54
C LYS A 281 -3.87 12.17 -17.58
N SER A 282 -3.92 12.81 -16.41
CA SER A 282 -4.52 14.14 -16.24
C SER A 282 -3.52 15.29 -16.40
N SER A 283 -2.29 14.98 -16.80
CA SER A 283 -1.22 15.95 -17.03
C SER A 283 -1.54 16.86 -18.22
N SER A 284 -1.10 18.12 -18.14
CA SER A 284 -1.47 19.14 -19.12
C SER A 284 -0.77 18.99 -20.47
N TYR A 285 0.35 18.27 -20.53
CA TYR A 285 1.17 18.12 -21.72
C TYR A 285 1.30 16.66 -22.12
N ALA A 286 1.27 16.39 -23.43
CA ALA A 286 1.32 15.03 -23.95
C ALA A 286 2.62 14.33 -23.56
N SER A 287 3.77 15.03 -23.62
CA SER A 287 5.06 14.47 -23.18
C SER A 287 5.06 14.04 -21.72
N GLN A 288 4.37 14.77 -20.84
CA GLN A 288 4.23 14.39 -19.44
C GLN A 288 3.34 13.16 -19.28
N CYS A 289 2.21 13.08 -19.99
CA CYS A 289 1.38 11.89 -20.02
C CYS A 289 2.19 10.66 -20.46
N ILE A 290 3.02 10.78 -21.52
CA ILE A 290 3.90 9.68 -21.96
C ILE A 290 4.86 9.27 -20.85
N ARG A 291 5.56 10.20 -20.21
CA ARG A 291 6.51 9.90 -19.13
C ARG A 291 5.86 9.13 -17.98
N GLU A 292 4.62 9.47 -17.64
CA GLU A 292 3.88 8.85 -16.53
C GLU A 292 3.26 7.49 -16.91
N ALA A 293 2.82 7.33 -18.16
CA ALA A 293 2.03 6.17 -18.60
C ALA A 293 2.87 5.03 -19.20
N LEU A 294 4.00 5.32 -19.85
CA LEU A 294 4.67 4.36 -20.75
C LEU A 294 5.05 3.04 -20.06
N GLY A 295 5.57 3.10 -18.84
CA GLY A 295 5.90 1.89 -18.07
C GLY A 295 4.67 1.03 -17.74
N GLN A 296 3.52 1.66 -17.47
CA GLN A 296 2.28 1.00 -17.09
C GLN A 296 1.69 0.24 -18.29
N VAL A 297 1.59 0.90 -19.44
CA VAL A 297 1.07 0.25 -20.66
C VAL A 297 1.95 -0.89 -21.17
N LEU A 298 3.28 -0.77 -21.03
CA LEU A 298 4.21 -1.85 -21.35
C LEU A 298 4.02 -3.04 -20.41
N GLN A 299 3.83 -2.77 -19.12
CA GLN A 299 3.49 -3.81 -18.15
C GLN A 299 2.18 -4.52 -18.50
N TYR A 300 1.13 -3.79 -18.90
CA TYR A 300 -0.14 -4.40 -19.30
C TYR A 300 0.05 -5.33 -20.50
N SER A 301 0.76 -4.85 -21.53
CA SER A 301 1.07 -5.64 -22.72
C SER A 301 1.87 -6.91 -22.39
N PHE A 302 2.77 -6.85 -21.41
CA PHE A 302 3.56 -8.00 -20.98
C PHE A 302 2.77 -9.01 -20.15
N CYS A 303 1.85 -8.54 -19.30
CA CYS A 303 1.06 -9.40 -18.41
C CYS A 303 -0.16 -10.05 -19.09
N ASP A 304 -0.62 -9.51 -20.21
CA ASP A 304 -1.81 -10.00 -20.90
C ASP A 304 -1.52 -11.27 -21.70
N THR A 305 -2.35 -12.30 -21.52
CA THR A 305 -2.15 -13.63 -22.11
C THR A 305 -2.85 -13.82 -23.45
N ASP A 306 -3.61 -12.84 -23.92
CA ASP A 306 -4.31 -12.94 -25.20
C ASP A 306 -3.30 -12.91 -26.36
N THR A 307 -3.53 -13.68 -27.41
CA THR A 307 -2.56 -13.83 -28.51
C THR A 307 -2.66 -12.76 -29.59
N ARG A 308 -3.72 -11.93 -29.58
CA ARG A 308 -3.90 -10.84 -30.55
C ARG A 308 -2.82 -9.77 -30.40
N LYS A 309 -2.57 -9.03 -31.48
CA LYS A 309 -1.61 -7.90 -31.47
C LYS A 309 -1.97 -6.92 -30.36
N LYS A 310 -0.97 -6.39 -29.63
CA LYS A 310 -1.19 -5.37 -28.61
C LYS A 310 -0.96 -3.99 -29.21
N LYS A 311 -1.91 -3.09 -29.03
CA LYS A 311 -1.76 -1.66 -29.31
C LYS A 311 -1.72 -0.92 -27.98
N ILE A 312 -0.75 -0.03 -27.86
CA ILE A 312 -0.52 0.76 -26.66
C ILE A 312 -0.89 2.21 -26.96
N ILE A 313 -1.78 2.78 -26.14
CA ILE A 313 -2.26 4.14 -26.31
C ILE A 313 -2.15 4.87 -24.98
N VAL A 314 -1.50 6.02 -24.99
CA VAL A 314 -1.52 6.96 -23.87
C VAL A 314 -2.53 8.06 -24.16
N VAL A 315 -3.38 8.36 -23.19
CA VAL A 315 -4.47 9.31 -23.34
C VAL A 315 -4.26 10.51 -22.42
N GLY A 316 -4.35 11.70 -22.98
CA GLY A 316 -4.32 12.97 -22.24
C GLY A 316 -5.48 13.88 -22.63
N GLN A 317 -5.62 15.00 -21.92
CA GLN A 317 -6.71 15.95 -22.20
C GLN A 317 -6.46 16.79 -23.46
N TYR A 318 -5.23 17.28 -23.62
CA TYR A 318 -4.88 18.28 -24.63
C TYR A 318 -4.13 17.68 -25.81
N PRO A 319 -4.23 18.26 -27.01
CA PRO A 319 -3.42 17.85 -28.15
C PRO A 319 -1.91 18.04 -27.88
N ALA A 320 -1.07 17.22 -28.52
CA ALA A 320 0.37 17.36 -28.47
C ALA A 320 0.81 18.59 -29.27
N ASN A 321 1.71 19.41 -28.71
CA ASN A 321 2.38 20.48 -29.45
C ASN A 321 3.67 19.95 -30.12
N ASP A 322 4.37 20.81 -30.88
CA ASP A 322 5.57 20.40 -31.63
C ASP A 322 6.70 19.84 -30.74
N GLN A 323 6.87 20.38 -29.52
CA GLN A 323 7.85 19.89 -28.57
C GLN A 323 7.45 18.52 -28.02
N ASP A 324 6.16 18.32 -27.73
CA ASP A 324 5.63 17.02 -27.33
C ASP A 324 5.82 15.97 -28.43
N LEU A 325 5.53 16.33 -29.69
CA LEU A 325 5.72 15.46 -30.85
C LEU A 325 7.19 15.09 -31.06
N GLY A 326 8.10 16.06 -30.93
CA GLY A 326 9.54 15.82 -30.97
C GLY A 326 9.98 14.79 -29.92
N TYR A 327 9.49 14.91 -28.68
CA TYR A 327 9.76 13.96 -27.61
C TYR A 327 9.15 12.58 -27.88
N ILE A 328 7.89 12.51 -28.32
CA ILE A 328 7.21 11.25 -28.65
C ILE A 328 7.99 10.48 -29.72
N ASN A 329 8.38 11.16 -30.80
CA ASN A 329 9.12 10.56 -31.90
C ASN A 329 10.50 10.06 -31.45
N TYR A 330 11.21 10.85 -30.63
CA TYR A 330 12.48 10.42 -30.03
C TYR A 330 12.34 9.10 -29.25
N ILE A 331 11.31 8.97 -28.41
CA ILE A 331 11.08 7.74 -27.64
C ILE A 331 10.75 6.56 -28.55
N LYS A 332 9.87 6.75 -29.55
CA LYS A 332 9.52 5.69 -30.52
C LYS A 332 10.77 5.17 -31.24
N GLU A 333 11.62 6.07 -31.71
CA GLU A 333 12.86 5.72 -32.42
C GLU A 333 13.86 5.03 -31.51
N LYS A 334 14.19 5.61 -30.35
CA LYS A 334 15.24 5.09 -29.47
C LYS A 334 14.88 3.79 -28.79
N LEU A 335 13.60 3.55 -28.52
CA LEU A 335 13.13 2.31 -27.90
C LEU A 335 12.60 1.30 -28.91
N ASN A 336 12.54 1.63 -30.20
CA ASN A 336 11.88 0.84 -31.24
C ASN A 336 10.47 0.37 -30.80
N LEU A 337 9.69 1.31 -30.24
CA LEU A 337 8.42 1.03 -29.59
C LEU A 337 7.28 1.72 -30.32
N ASP A 338 6.28 0.94 -30.71
CA ASP A 338 5.04 1.46 -31.32
C ASP A 338 4.00 1.76 -30.23
N PHE A 339 3.66 3.04 -30.09
CA PHE A 339 2.58 3.51 -29.21
C PHE A 339 1.91 4.76 -29.79
N GLU A 340 0.68 5.06 -29.37
CA GLU A 340 -0.06 6.24 -29.81
C GLU A 340 -0.30 7.21 -28.65
N TYR A 341 -0.36 8.51 -28.97
CA TYR A 341 -0.93 9.51 -28.06
C TYR A 341 -2.30 9.95 -28.59
N LEU A 342 -3.32 9.88 -27.75
CA LEU A 342 -4.67 10.29 -28.06
C LEU A 342 -5.11 11.41 -27.12
N ASN A 343 -5.60 12.52 -27.67
CA ASN A 343 -6.23 13.54 -26.85
C ASN A 343 -7.75 13.31 -26.73
N ILE A 344 -8.30 13.55 -25.55
CA ILE A 344 -9.73 13.51 -25.25
C ILE A 344 -10.10 14.77 -24.49
N SER A 345 -10.87 15.64 -25.15
CA SER A 345 -11.44 16.83 -24.52
C SER A 345 -12.59 16.44 -23.58
N ILE A 346 -12.66 17.08 -22.41
CA ILE A 346 -13.67 16.87 -21.36
C ILE A 346 -14.39 18.16 -20.97
#